data_AF-A0A0D2IGY6-F1
#
_entry.id   AF-A0A0D2IGY6-F1
#
_cell.length_a   1.000
_cell.length_b   1.000
_cell.length_c   1.000
_cell.angle_alpha   90.00
_cell.angle_beta   90.00
_cell.angle_gamma   90.00
#
_symmetry.space_group_name_H-M   'P 1'
#
loop_
_entity.id
_entity.type
_entity.pdbx_description
1 polymer ?
#
loop_
_entity_poly.entity_id
_entity_poly.type
_entity_poly.pdbx_seq_one_letter_code
_entity_poly.pdbx_strand_id
1 'polypeptide(L)'
;MSTPFNASAELAALKHEKKNQNLYRLPPTATIRRRPLNHTPVANLRSGAKVPKVVYVSRRTPLISAIKRVKKFLLQVEKRALLDAGVRMGSKDRTKKIIQANEQLAKSPEEVLVKASGRAMEQALRVGEWFRNKEKAVLCKVEVRAGSVSVVDDIVEVEEDNERKESGSPEESKMQRGETTLAMLGDNITGSAEQDQTPIHEEYGAGQGKTSLDTDMGDASRKKTRRKKKRKRPVYEEDDLPEARLRWVKTVEVAISLRT
;
A
#
# COMPACT_ATOMS: atom_id res chain seq x y z
N MET A 1 -15.98 -25.13 -2.47
CA MET A 1 -15.45 -24.09 -3.38
C MET A 1 -14.62 -23.10 -2.55
N SER A 2 -13.37 -22.84 -2.92
CA SER A 2 -12.53 -21.84 -2.22
C SER A 2 -13.08 -20.45 -2.51
N THR A 3 -13.29 -19.64 -1.47
CA THR A 3 -13.64 -18.22 -1.65
C THR A 3 -12.55 -17.51 -2.47
N PRO A 4 -12.92 -16.60 -3.39
CA PRO A 4 -11.94 -15.83 -4.14
C PRO A 4 -11.16 -14.95 -3.17
N PHE A 5 -9.83 -14.92 -3.30
CA PHE A 5 -9.01 -14.05 -2.47
C PHE A 5 -9.32 -12.60 -2.80
N ASN A 6 -9.70 -11.83 -1.78
CA ASN A 6 -10.06 -10.42 -1.91
C ASN A 6 -9.21 -9.59 -0.95
N ALA A 7 -8.43 -8.65 -1.48
CA ALA A 7 -7.49 -7.86 -0.69
C ALA A 7 -8.16 -7.09 0.47
N SER A 8 -9.39 -6.59 0.31
CA SER A 8 -10.06 -5.82 1.38
C SER A 8 -10.54 -6.71 2.52
N ALA A 9 -11.09 -7.88 2.20
CA ALA A 9 -11.54 -8.87 3.18
C ALA A 9 -10.36 -9.41 3.99
N GLU A 10 -9.24 -9.73 3.31
CA GLU A 10 -8.00 -10.17 3.94
C GLU A 10 -7.42 -9.07 4.86
N LEU A 11 -7.47 -7.80 4.43
CA LEU A 11 -7.03 -6.68 5.26
C LEU A 11 -7.84 -6.58 6.56
N ALA A 12 -9.16 -6.78 6.49
CA ALA A 12 -10.04 -6.77 7.66
C ALA A 12 -9.85 -8.01 8.56
N ALA A 13 -9.51 -9.16 7.97
CA ALA A 13 -9.28 -10.41 8.69
C ALA A 13 -7.93 -10.43 9.44
N LEU A 14 -6.95 -9.62 9.01
CA LEU A 14 -5.64 -9.53 9.64
C LEU A 14 -5.74 -9.03 11.09
N LYS A 15 -5.37 -9.91 12.02
CA LYS A 15 -5.27 -9.59 13.46
C LYS A 15 -3.86 -9.15 13.78
N HIS A 16 -3.71 -7.93 14.28
CA HIS A 16 -2.45 -7.41 14.80
C HIS A 16 -2.51 -7.24 16.30
N GLU A 17 -1.39 -7.52 16.96
CA GLU A 17 -1.23 -7.25 18.38
C GLU A 17 -1.32 -5.74 18.66
N LYS A 18 -2.09 -5.36 19.69
CA LYS A 18 -2.32 -3.95 20.04
C LYS A 18 -1.20 -3.43 20.94
N LYS A 19 -0.01 -3.22 20.37
CA LYS A 19 1.19 -2.81 21.12
C LYS A 19 1.25 -1.32 21.51
N ASN A 20 0.48 -0.45 20.85
CA ASN A 20 0.50 1.01 21.09
C ASN A 20 -0.52 1.50 22.13
N GLN A 21 -0.99 0.63 23.04
CA GLN A 21 -2.03 0.99 24.01
C GLN A 21 -1.52 1.89 25.13
N ASN A 22 -0.29 1.66 25.60
CA ASN A 22 0.30 2.31 26.77
C ASN A 22 1.23 3.48 26.42
N LEU A 23 1.14 4.06 25.21
CA LEU A 23 1.94 5.22 24.84
C LEU A 23 1.36 6.48 25.47
N TYR A 24 2.18 7.18 26.26
CA TYR A 24 1.89 8.48 26.83
C TYR A 24 1.65 9.51 25.73
N ARG A 25 0.78 10.47 26.02
CA ARG A 25 0.52 11.61 25.14
C ARG A 25 1.66 12.63 25.34
N LEU A 26 2.10 13.24 24.25
CA LEU A 26 3.07 14.33 24.33
C LEU A 26 2.36 15.62 24.75
N PRO A 27 3.02 16.49 25.53
CA PRO A 27 2.55 17.84 25.78
C PRO A 27 2.47 18.63 24.47
N PRO A 28 1.67 19.71 24.41
CA PRO A 28 1.50 20.51 23.20
C PRO A 28 2.80 21.16 22.71
N THR A 29 3.76 21.36 23.61
CA THR A 29 5.11 21.86 23.34
C THR A 29 5.99 20.89 22.56
N ALA A 30 5.57 19.63 22.34
CA ALA A 30 6.41 18.62 21.69
C ALA A 30 5.70 17.87 20.56
N THR A 31 6.42 17.68 19.45
CA THR A 31 5.93 16.99 18.24
C THR A 31 6.82 15.82 17.86
N ILE A 32 6.24 14.82 17.19
CA ILE A 32 6.93 13.60 16.77
C ILE A 32 7.53 13.78 15.38
N ARG A 33 8.85 13.64 15.26
CA ARG A 33 9.53 13.45 13.97
C ARG A 33 9.76 11.96 13.72
N ARG A 34 9.15 11.42 12.67
CA ARG A 34 9.20 9.98 12.38
C ARG A 34 10.50 9.61 11.70
N ARG A 35 11.22 8.60 12.22
CA ARG A 35 12.38 8.03 11.51
C ARG A 35 11.93 7.04 10.42
N PRO A 36 12.74 6.86 9.37
CA PRO A 36 12.56 5.78 8.39
C PRO A 36 12.55 4.39 9.05
N LEU A 37 11.84 3.45 8.44
CA LEU A 37 11.85 2.05 8.89
C LEU A 37 13.14 1.37 8.47
N ASN A 38 13.85 0.77 9.43
CA ASN A 38 14.98 -0.11 9.12
C ASN A 38 14.45 -1.38 8.45
N HIS A 39 14.86 -1.61 7.21
CA HIS A 39 14.50 -2.80 6.46
C HIS A 39 15.76 -3.59 6.08
N THR A 40 15.65 -4.91 6.00
CA THR A 40 16.77 -5.75 5.56
C THR A 40 17.17 -5.38 4.13
N PRO A 41 18.44 -5.56 3.73
CA PRO A 41 18.86 -5.31 2.36
C PRO A 41 18.08 -6.20 1.39
N VAL A 42 17.82 -5.69 0.19
CA VAL A 42 17.17 -6.46 -0.86
C VAL A 42 18.14 -7.51 -1.37
N ALA A 43 17.71 -8.77 -1.38
CA ALA A 43 18.54 -9.87 -1.87
C ALA A 43 18.90 -9.69 -3.35
N ASN A 44 20.14 -10.05 -3.71
CA ASN A 44 20.54 -10.14 -5.11
C ASN A 44 19.71 -11.19 -5.83
N LEU A 45 19.48 -10.99 -7.13
CA LEU A 45 18.63 -11.86 -7.93
C LEU A 45 19.10 -13.33 -7.98
N ARG A 46 20.41 -13.55 -7.92
CA ARG A 46 21.03 -14.87 -7.92
C ARG A 46 21.28 -15.43 -6.51
N SER A 47 20.83 -14.76 -5.45
CA SER A 47 21.06 -15.20 -4.06
C SER A 47 20.46 -16.58 -3.80
N GLY A 48 21.23 -17.47 -3.17
CA GLY A 48 20.89 -18.85 -2.84
C GLY A 48 19.63 -19.00 -1.97
N ALA A 49 19.13 -20.23 -1.82
CA ALA A 49 17.89 -20.54 -1.09
C ALA A 49 17.90 -20.13 0.39
N LYS A 50 19.09 -19.98 0.98
CA LYS A 50 19.26 -19.55 2.39
C LYS A 50 18.96 -18.06 2.60
N VAL A 51 19.02 -17.23 1.56
CA VAL A 51 18.86 -15.77 1.67
C VAL A 51 17.40 -15.40 1.39
N PRO A 52 16.71 -14.69 2.30
CA PRO A 52 15.31 -14.36 2.11
C PRO A 52 15.11 -13.40 0.93
N LYS A 53 14.26 -13.78 -0.02
CA LYS A 53 13.93 -12.95 -1.19
C LYS A 53 12.81 -11.99 -0.84
N VAL A 54 13.17 -10.76 -0.45
CA VAL A 54 12.19 -9.76 0.01
C VAL A 54 11.94 -8.67 -1.03
N VAL A 55 10.67 -8.39 -1.31
CA VAL A 55 10.21 -7.26 -2.13
C VAL A 55 9.44 -6.29 -1.23
N TYR A 56 10.03 -5.11 -0.99
CA TYR A 56 9.33 -4.04 -0.28
C TYR A 56 8.38 -3.28 -1.21
N VAL A 57 7.16 -3.05 -0.72
CA VAL A 57 6.10 -2.37 -1.46
C VAL A 57 5.62 -1.16 -0.67
N SER A 58 5.59 -0.01 -1.35
CA SER A 58 5.00 1.23 -0.85
C SER A 58 3.62 1.46 -1.49
N ARG A 59 2.83 2.39 -0.93
CA ARG A 59 1.53 2.77 -1.50
C ARG A 59 1.64 3.31 -2.93
N ARG A 60 2.75 4.00 -3.27
CA ARG A 60 2.99 4.57 -4.60
C ARG A 60 3.56 3.56 -5.60
N THR A 61 3.92 2.35 -5.15
CA THR A 61 4.50 1.34 -6.03
C THR A 61 3.43 0.83 -7.01
N PRO A 62 3.62 0.95 -8.33
CA PRO A 62 2.68 0.39 -9.30
C PRO A 62 2.52 -1.12 -9.13
N LEU A 63 1.29 -1.62 -9.20
CA LEU A 63 0.97 -3.03 -8.93
C LEU A 63 1.77 -3.97 -9.85
N ILE A 64 1.79 -3.67 -11.14
CA ILE A 64 2.51 -4.48 -12.16
C ILE A 64 4.02 -4.46 -11.92
N SER A 65 4.59 -3.36 -11.41
CA SER A 65 6.02 -3.29 -11.08
C SER A 65 6.36 -4.25 -9.93
N ALA A 66 5.53 -4.28 -8.88
CA ALA A 66 5.69 -5.24 -7.79
C ALA A 66 5.59 -6.69 -8.28
N ILE A 67 4.58 -7.00 -9.10
CA ILE A 67 4.39 -8.35 -9.68
C ILE A 67 5.60 -8.76 -10.52
N LYS A 68 6.09 -7.89 -11.42
CA LYS A 68 7.26 -8.18 -12.27
C LYS A 68 8.51 -8.49 -11.42
N ARG A 69 8.72 -7.78 -10.30
CA ARG A 69 9.83 -8.06 -9.38
C ARG A 69 9.69 -9.43 -8.72
N VAL A 70 8.48 -9.78 -8.26
CA VAL A 70 8.21 -11.12 -7.68
C VAL A 70 8.44 -12.22 -8.72
N LYS A 71 7.89 -12.07 -9.93
CA LYS A 71 8.11 -13.02 -11.04
C LYS A 71 9.58 -13.21 -11.34
N LYS A 72 10.37 -12.13 -11.34
CA LYS A 72 11.81 -12.20 -11.55
C LYS A 72 12.50 -13.12 -10.54
N PHE A 73 12.11 -13.04 -9.27
CA PHE A 73 12.63 -13.93 -8.23
C PHE A 73 12.15 -15.37 -8.39
N LEU A 74 10.86 -15.59 -8.66
CA LEU A 74 10.30 -16.94 -8.88
C LEU A 74 10.95 -17.65 -10.07
N LEU A 75 11.19 -16.94 -11.18
CA LEU A 75 11.92 -17.48 -12.34
C LEU A 75 13.35 -17.92 -11.99
N GLN A 76 13.99 -17.29 -11.01
CA GLN A 76 15.33 -17.70 -10.57
C GLN A 76 15.29 -18.88 -9.62
N VAL A 77 14.23 -18.99 -8.81
CA VAL A 77 13.97 -20.20 -8.00
C VAL A 77 13.86 -21.42 -8.92
N GLU A 78 13.02 -21.31 -9.95
CA GLU A 78 12.81 -22.37 -10.93
C GLU A 78 14.10 -22.71 -11.69
N LYS A 79 14.80 -21.70 -12.22
CA LYS A 79 16.09 -21.92 -12.91
C LYS A 79 17.10 -22.61 -12.03
N ARG A 80 17.19 -22.26 -10.75
CA ARG A 80 18.09 -22.91 -9.81
C ARG A 80 17.71 -24.37 -9.59
N ALA A 81 16.44 -24.67 -9.36
CA ALA A 81 15.99 -26.05 -9.18
C ALA A 81 16.30 -26.93 -10.41
N LEU A 82 16.11 -26.39 -11.62
CA LEU A 82 16.47 -27.10 -12.85
C LEU A 82 17.98 -27.32 -13.00
N LEU A 83 18.80 -26.33 -12.60
CA LEU A 83 20.26 -26.45 -12.62
C LEU A 83 20.77 -27.45 -11.58
N ASP A 84 20.21 -27.43 -10.37
CA ASP A 84 20.56 -28.35 -9.28
C ASP A 84 20.19 -29.80 -9.64
N ALA A 85 19.07 -30.00 -10.35
CA ALA A 85 18.69 -31.30 -10.93
C ALA A 85 19.49 -31.68 -12.20
N GLY A 86 20.39 -30.81 -12.67
CA GLY A 86 21.24 -31.07 -13.84
C GLY A 86 20.46 -31.19 -15.15
N VAL A 87 19.36 -30.43 -15.29
CA VAL A 87 18.57 -30.37 -16.53
C VAL A 87 19.38 -29.63 -17.59
N ARG A 88 19.80 -30.37 -18.62
CA ARG A 88 20.47 -29.84 -19.82
C ARG A 88 19.58 -30.03 -21.04
N MET A 89 19.69 -29.10 -22.00
CA MET A 89 19.00 -29.23 -23.28
C MET A 89 19.49 -30.50 -24.01
N GLY A 90 18.57 -31.30 -24.55
CA GLY A 90 18.88 -32.53 -25.29
C GLY A 90 19.09 -33.81 -24.46
N SER A 91 18.96 -33.76 -23.13
CA SER A 91 19.06 -34.97 -22.29
C SER A 91 17.82 -35.87 -22.42
N LYS A 92 18.00 -37.17 -22.68
CA LYS A 92 16.91 -38.16 -22.73
C LYS A 92 16.12 -38.23 -21.41
N ASP A 93 16.78 -38.03 -20.28
CA ASP A 93 16.15 -38.04 -18.94
C ASP A 93 15.63 -36.67 -18.49
N ARG A 94 15.45 -35.72 -19.41
CA ARG A 94 15.00 -34.35 -19.09
C ARG A 94 13.70 -34.34 -18.28
N THR A 95 12.73 -35.15 -18.65
CA THR A 95 11.42 -35.23 -17.96
C THR A 95 11.59 -35.71 -16.52
N LYS A 96 12.35 -36.79 -16.30
CA LYS A 96 12.65 -37.33 -14.96
C LYS A 96 13.35 -36.30 -14.08
N LYS A 97 14.33 -35.57 -14.63
CA LYS A 97 15.05 -34.52 -13.91
C LYS A 97 14.16 -33.32 -13.56
N ILE A 98 13.22 -32.96 -14.43
CA ILE A 98 12.22 -31.92 -14.13
C ILE A 98 11.31 -32.38 -12.99
N ILE A 99 10.87 -33.63 -13.00
CA ILE A 99 10.08 -34.20 -11.90
C ILE A 99 10.88 -34.16 -10.59
N GLN A 100 12.15 -34.56 -10.62
CA GLN A 100 13.04 -34.48 -9.46
C GLN A 100 13.23 -33.03 -8.95
N ALA A 101 13.40 -32.06 -9.85
CA ALA A 101 13.49 -30.65 -9.49
C ALA A 101 12.20 -30.15 -8.81
N ASN A 102 11.04 -30.58 -9.34
CA ASN A 102 9.74 -30.23 -8.76
C ASN A 102 9.55 -30.87 -7.39
N GLU A 103 9.96 -32.12 -7.19
CA GLU A 103 9.92 -32.77 -5.88
C GLU A 103 10.82 -32.09 -4.85
N GLN A 104 11.98 -31.56 -5.26
CA GLN A 104 12.86 -30.78 -4.39
C GLN A 104 12.21 -29.46 -3.98
N LEU A 105 11.59 -28.76 -4.94
CA LEU A 105 10.82 -27.54 -4.66
C LEU A 105 9.62 -27.80 -3.74
N ALA A 106 8.98 -28.96 -3.85
CA ALA A 106 7.90 -29.37 -2.97
C ALA A 106 8.36 -29.59 -1.52
N LYS A 107 9.57 -30.16 -1.33
CA LYS A 107 10.17 -30.43 -0.01
C LYS A 107 10.64 -29.15 0.69
N SER A 108 11.31 -28.27 -0.05
CA SER A 108 11.84 -27.01 0.48
C SER A 108 11.46 -25.83 -0.43
N PRO A 109 10.24 -25.30 -0.30
CA PRO A 109 9.78 -24.20 -1.12
C PRO A 109 10.55 -22.92 -0.80
N GLU A 110 11.23 -22.36 -1.81
CA GLU A 110 11.87 -21.06 -1.68
C GLU A 110 10.82 -19.95 -1.85
N GLU A 111 10.48 -19.28 -0.75
CA GLU A 111 9.44 -18.24 -0.72
C GLU A 111 9.99 -16.87 -1.11
N VAL A 112 9.22 -16.11 -1.89
CA VAL A 112 9.42 -14.68 -2.13
C VAL A 112 8.46 -13.91 -1.22
N LEU A 113 9.02 -13.08 -0.35
CA LEU A 113 8.28 -12.33 0.66
C LEU A 113 7.99 -10.91 0.16
N VAL A 114 6.72 -10.57 -0.01
CA VAL A 114 6.29 -9.19 -0.28
C VAL A 114 5.96 -8.52 1.06
N LYS A 115 6.82 -7.61 1.51
CA LYS A 115 6.66 -6.93 2.81
C LYS A 115 6.12 -5.52 2.61
N ALA A 116 5.09 -5.18 3.39
CA ALA A 116 4.52 -3.84 3.44
C ALA A 116 4.07 -3.46 4.85
N SER A 117 4.02 -2.15 5.11
CA SER A 117 3.67 -1.59 6.41
C SER A 117 2.56 -0.54 6.31
N GLY A 118 1.70 -0.45 7.31
CA GLY A 118 0.67 0.59 7.42
C GLY A 118 -0.23 0.69 6.18
N ARG A 119 -0.34 1.89 5.60
CA ARG A 119 -1.20 2.13 4.41
C ARG A 119 -0.77 1.35 3.16
N ALA A 120 0.47 0.85 3.11
CA ALA A 120 0.96 0.08 1.96
C ALA A 120 0.50 -1.39 1.98
N MET A 121 -0.06 -1.88 3.09
CA MET A 121 -0.52 -3.27 3.23
C MET A 121 -1.54 -3.67 2.16
N GLU A 122 -2.46 -2.76 1.81
CA GLU A 122 -3.45 -2.97 0.75
C GLU A 122 -2.79 -3.33 -0.58
N GLN A 123 -1.69 -2.65 -0.93
CA GLN A 123 -0.98 -2.87 -2.18
C GLN A 123 -0.28 -4.23 -2.20
N ALA A 124 0.28 -4.68 -1.07
CA ALA A 124 0.88 -6.02 -0.96
C ALA A 124 -0.17 -7.13 -1.09
N LEU A 125 -1.35 -6.95 -0.48
CA LEU A 125 -2.45 -7.89 -0.62
C LEU A 125 -2.96 -7.96 -2.06
N ARG A 126 -3.06 -6.83 -2.77
CA ARG A 126 -3.39 -6.83 -4.22
C ARG A 126 -2.39 -7.61 -5.07
N VAL A 127 -1.10 -7.62 -4.70
CA VAL A 127 -0.10 -8.48 -5.35
C VAL A 127 -0.43 -9.95 -5.10
N GLY A 128 -0.72 -10.33 -3.85
CA GLY A 128 -1.15 -11.69 -3.51
C GLY A 128 -2.43 -12.13 -4.23
N GLU A 129 -3.40 -11.23 -4.35
CA GLU A 129 -4.64 -11.42 -5.10
C GLU A 129 -4.36 -11.72 -6.57
N TRP A 130 -3.46 -10.97 -7.18
CA TRP A 130 -3.07 -11.17 -8.56
C TRP A 130 -2.48 -12.57 -8.79
N PHE A 131 -1.58 -13.04 -7.92
CA PHE A 131 -0.99 -14.38 -8.01
C PHE A 131 -1.97 -15.52 -7.71
N ARG A 132 -2.99 -15.30 -6.87
CA ARG A 132 -4.04 -16.31 -6.63
C ARG A 132 -5.09 -16.38 -7.76
N ASN A 133 -5.53 -15.23 -8.26
CA ASN A 133 -6.71 -15.16 -9.14
C ASN A 133 -6.35 -15.16 -10.63
N LYS A 134 -5.31 -14.40 -11.04
CA LYS A 134 -5.07 -14.08 -12.47
C LYS A 134 -4.04 -14.99 -13.12
N GLU A 135 -3.17 -15.62 -12.35
CA GLU A 135 -2.08 -16.41 -12.92
C GLU A 135 -2.41 -17.90 -12.92
N LYS A 136 -3.25 -18.34 -13.88
CA LYS A 136 -3.41 -19.78 -14.18
C LYS A 136 -2.13 -20.41 -14.75
N ALA A 137 -1.21 -19.59 -15.26
CA ALA A 137 0.02 -20.01 -15.94
C ALA A 137 1.17 -20.35 -14.98
N VAL A 138 1.20 -19.78 -13.77
CA VAL A 138 2.22 -20.05 -12.75
C VAL A 138 1.46 -20.46 -11.50
N LEU A 139 1.39 -21.78 -11.29
CA LEU A 139 0.79 -22.33 -10.08
C LEU A 139 1.60 -21.82 -8.89
N CYS A 140 1.07 -20.84 -8.15
CA CYS A 140 1.69 -20.27 -6.98
C CYS A 140 0.88 -20.59 -5.72
N LYS A 141 1.56 -20.89 -4.63
CA LYS A 141 1.00 -20.90 -3.28
C LYS A 141 1.22 -19.53 -2.66
N VAL A 142 0.16 -18.92 -2.15
CA VAL A 142 0.20 -17.59 -1.52
C VAL A 142 -0.27 -17.70 -0.08
N GLU A 143 0.58 -17.29 0.86
CA GLU A 143 0.29 -17.24 2.30
C GLU A 143 0.42 -15.81 2.80
N VAL A 144 -0.50 -15.37 3.67
CA VAL A 144 -0.48 -14.03 4.26
C VAL A 144 -0.13 -14.15 5.73
N ARG A 145 0.92 -13.44 6.16
CA ARG A 145 1.41 -13.41 7.54
C ARG A 145 1.27 -11.99 8.10
N ALA A 146 0.61 -11.86 9.25
CA ALA A 146 0.51 -10.60 9.98
C ALA A 146 1.77 -10.38 10.82
N GLY A 147 2.30 -9.16 10.81
CA GLY A 147 3.50 -8.81 11.59
C GLY A 147 3.39 -7.45 12.27
N SER A 148 4.38 -7.13 13.09
CA SER A 148 4.54 -5.79 13.66
C SER A 148 6.02 -5.46 13.79
N VAL A 149 6.38 -4.23 13.46
CA VAL A 149 7.77 -3.73 13.50
C VAL A 149 7.84 -2.54 14.44
N SER A 150 8.84 -2.51 15.31
CA SER A 150 9.14 -1.38 16.18
C SER A 150 9.88 -0.28 15.42
N VAL A 151 9.53 0.97 15.72
CA VAL A 151 10.08 2.16 15.08
C VAL A 151 10.42 3.15 16.17
N VAL A 152 11.63 3.69 16.10
CA VAL A 152 12.04 4.82 16.93
C VAL A 152 11.57 6.09 16.22
N ASP A 153 10.74 6.90 16.85
CA ASP A 153 10.49 8.27 16.41
C ASP A 153 11.15 9.24 17.39
N ASP A 154 11.62 10.36 16.88
CA ASP A 154 12.18 11.46 17.67
C ASP A 154 11.07 12.33 18.23
N ILE A 155 11.26 12.82 19.45
CA ILE A 155 10.42 13.85 20.06
C ILE A 155 11.21 15.15 19.98
N VAL A 156 10.60 16.15 19.35
CA VAL A 156 11.20 17.45 19.15
C VAL A 156 10.29 18.49 19.77
N GLU A 157 10.86 19.30 20.65
CA GLU A 157 10.19 20.48 21.20
C GLU A 157 9.92 21.48 20.07
N VAL A 158 8.69 21.96 20.05
CA VAL A 158 8.26 23.02 19.16
C VAL A 158 8.45 24.30 19.97
N GLU A 159 9.50 25.04 19.65
CA GLU A 159 9.63 26.42 20.12
C GLU A 159 8.36 27.16 19.67
N GLU A 160 7.66 27.77 20.61
CA GLU A 160 6.52 28.62 20.29
C GLU A 160 7.05 29.86 19.56
N ASP A 161 7.19 29.77 18.23
CA ASP A 161 7.32 30.94 17.36
C ASP A 161 6.03 31.75 17.50
N ASN A 162 5.99 32.61 18.51
CA ASN A 162 4.89 33.49 18.87
C ASN A 162 4.75 34.67 17.87
N GLU A 163 5.04 34.42 16.59
CA GLU A 163 4.93 35.38 15.49
C GLU A 163 4.12 34.76 14.35
N ARG A 164 2.81 34.60 14.56
CA ARG A 164 1.75 34.58 13.51
C ARG A 164 0.37 34.52 14.15
N LYS A 165 0.04 35.59 14.87
CA LYS A 165 -1.36 36.01 15.06
C LYS A 165 -1.48 37.48 14.67
N GLU A 166 -1.34 37.78 13.37
CA GLU A 166 -1.97 38.98 12.82
C GLU A 166 -2.27 38.83 11.32
N SER A 167 -3.55 39.06 11.00
CA SER A 167 -4.15 39.43 9.71
C SER A 167 -3.64 38.80 8.40
N GLY A 168 -4.49 37.99 7.76
CA GLY A 168 -4.39 37.68 6.33
C GLY A 168 -5.64 36.98 5.81
N SER A 169 -6.42 37.69 5.01
CA SER A 169 -7.61 37.25 4.27
C SER A 169 -7.36 36.01 3.37
N PRO A 170 -8.39 35.25 3.00
CA PRO A 170 -8.23 34.07 2.15
C PRO A 170 -8.08 34.50 0.69
N GLU A 171 -6.85 34.59 0.19
CA GLU A 171 -6.60 34.66 -1.24
C GLU A 171 -6.19 33.29 -1.81
N GLU A 172 -6.96 32.91 -2.81
CA GLU A 172 -7.00 31.65 -3.53
C GLU A 172 -5.72 31.45 -4.36
N SER A 173 -4.72 30.78 -3.80
CA SER A 173 -3.48 30.46 -4.52
C SER A 173 -3.67 29.20 -5.38
N LYS A 174 -4.17 29.41 -6.61
CA LYS A 174 -3.97 28.50 -7.74
C LYS A 174 -2.47 28.29 -7.94
N MET A 175 -1.95 27.12 -7.55
CA MET A 175 -0.62 26.67 -7.94
C MET A 175 -0.56 26.55 -9.48
N GLN A 176 0.08 27.54 -10.12
CA GLN A 176 0.53 27.43 -11.50
C GLN A 176 1.56 26.30 -11.58
N ARG A 177 1.18 25.26 -12.31
CA ARG A 177 2.02 24.14 -12.68
C ARG A 177 3.02 24.66 -13.70
N GLY A 178 4.29 24.79 -13.28
CA GLY A 178 5.38 25.21 -14.15
C GLY A 178 5.39 24.41 -15.44
N GLU A 179 5.17 25.11 -16.55
CA GLU A 179 5.31 24.58 -17.90
C GLU A 179 6.78 24.26 -18.12
N THR A 180 7.02 22.99 -18.39
CA THR A 180 8.33 22.45 -18.70
C THR A 180 8.86 23.07 -20.00
N THR A 181 10.10 23.52 -19.92
CA THR A 181 11.10 23.71 -20.97
C THR A 181 11.03 22.66 -22.10
N LEU A 182 10.08 22.82 -23.02
CA LEU A 182 9.93 22.05 -24.25
C LEU A 182 9.46 22.99 -25.37
N ALA A 183 10.15 24.11 -25.56
CA ALA A 183 9.86 25.08 -26.61
C ALA A 183 11.14 25.73 -27.18
N MET A 184 12.22 24.96 -27.30
CA MET A 184 13.51 25.46 -27.83
C MET A 184 14.16 24.57 -28.90
N LEU A 185 13.35 23.82 -29.66
CA LEU A 185 13.70 23.27 -30.98
C LEU A 185 12.38 23.32 -31.79
N GLY A 186 12.18 24.26 -32.72
CA GLY A 186 12.60 24.17 -34.13
C GLY A 186 11.80 23.08 -34.86
N ASP A 187 11.15 23.25 -36.01
CA ASP A 187 10.99 24.35 -36.96
C ASP A 187 9.96 23.84 -38.01
N ASN A 188 9.20 24.75 -38.63
CA ASN A 188 8.71 24.71 -40.03
C ASN A 188 7.76 23.59 -40.59
N ILE A 189 6.58 24.01 -41.11
CA ILE A 189 6.03 23.81 -42.49
C ILE A 189 4.48 23.83 -42.54
N THR A 190 3.96 24.93 -43.11
CA THR A 190 2.75 25.21 -43.93
C THR A 190 1.49 24.31 -43.98
N GLY A 191 0.34 25.01 -43.93
CA GLY A 191 -0.91 24.72 -44.68
C GLY A 191 -2.06 24.15 -43.85
N SER A 192 -3.35 24.45 -44.01
CA SER A 192 -4.16 25.46 -44.71
C SER A 192 -5.63 25.23 -44.27
N ALA A 193 -6.48 26.28 -44.32
CA ALA A 193 -7.96 26.24 -44.42
C ALA A 193 -8.77 25.71 -43.21
N GLU A 194 -10.00 26.11 -42.90
CA GLU A 194 -10.90 27.27 -43.09
C GLU A 194 -12.20 26.89 -42.30
N GLN A 195 -12.98 27.91 -41.87
CA GLN A 195 -14.45 27.87 -41.69
C GLN A 195 -15.08 26.97 -40.59
N ASP A 196 -16.20 27.28 -39.92
CA ASP A 196 -17.06 28.47 -39.75
C ASP A 196 -18.13 28.13 -38.68
N GLN A 197 -18.79 29.16 -38.13
CA GLN A 197 -20.20 29.21 -37.67
C GLN A 197 -20.70 28.60 -36.32
N THR A 198 -21.07 29.50 -35.40
CA THR A 198 -22.27 29.50 -34.51
C THR A 198 -23.57 29.67 -35.34
N PRO A 199 -24.86 29.53 -34.88
CA PRO A 199 -25.41 29.92 -33.55
C PRO A 199 -26.71 29.23 -32.98
N ILE A 200 -27.00 29.53 -31.70
CA ILE A 200 -28.28 29.90 -31.01
C ILE A 200 -29.62 29.14 -31.24
N HIS A 201 -30.30 28.76 -30.15
CA HIS A 201 -31.77 28.91 -29.88
C HIS A 201 -32.08 28.62 -28.38
N GLU A 202 -32.41 29.59 -27.51
CA GLU A 202 -33.76 30.04 -27.04
C GLU A 202 -34.73 28.89 -26.65
N GLU A 203 -35.15 28.68 -25.38
CA GLU A 203 -35.98 29.43 -24.39
C GLU A 203 -37.37 28.74 -24.22
N TYR A 204 -38.19 29.23 -23.27
CA TYR A 204 -39.46 28.73 -22.70
C TYR A 204 -39.32 27.65 -21.59
N GLY A 205 -39.89 27.77 -20.39
CA GLY A 205 -40.84 28.71 -19.81
C GLY A 205 -41.96 27.97 -19.04
N ALA A 206 -42.13 28.28 -17.73
CA ALA A 206 -43.28 28.02 -16.83
C ALA A 206 -43.70 26.55 -16.56
N GLY A 207 -44.23 26.13 -15.40
CA GLY A 207 -44.62 26.79 -14.15
C GLY A 207 -45.48 25.84 -13.28
N GLN A 208 -45.35 25.98 -11.95
CA GLN A 208 -46.36 25.85 -10.87
C GLN A 208 -47.03 24.50 -10.47
N GLY A 209 -47.17 24.34 -9.13
CA GLY A 209 -48.23 23.59 -8.41
C GLY A 209 -47.71 22.53 -7.42
N LYS A 210 -47.39 22.82 -6.14
CA LYS A 210 -48.23 22.83 -4.91
C LYS A 210 -49.12 21.59 -4.65
N THR A 211 -48.84 20.85 -3.56
CA THR A 211 -49.75 20.30 -2.50
C THR A 211 -48.89 19.45 -1.53
N SER A 212 -48.66 19.86 -0.27
CA SER A 212 -49.44 19.69 0.98
C SER A 212 -49.44 18.28 1.60
N LEU A 213 -48.87 18.23 2.82
CA LEU A 213 -49.10 17.35 3.98
C LEU A 213 -49.32 15.85 3.78
N ASP A 214 -48.45 15.06 4.45
CA ASP A 214 -48.93 14.06 5.39
C ASP A 214 -47.97 13.90 6.57
N THR A 215 -48.58 13.87 7.76
CA THR A 215 -47.96 13.71 9.08
C THR A 215 -48.03 12.23 9.43
N ASP A 216 -46.90 11.57 9.67
CA ASP A 216 -46.90 10.25 10.29
C ASP A 216 -45.97 10.20 11.50
N MET A 217 -46.57 9.81 12.62
CA MET A 217 -46.00 9.70 13.96
C MET A 217 -45.46 8.28 14.12
N GLY A 218 -44.14 8.12 14.01
CA GLY A 218 -43.45 6.85 14.22
C GLY A 218 -42.42 6.92 15.35
N ASP A 219 -42.77 6.33 16.48
CA ASP A 219 -41.99 6.12 17.70
C ASP A 219 -40.53 5.69 17.45
N ALA A 220 -39.59 6.61 17.69
CA ALA A 220 -38.15 6.33 17.71
C ALA A 220 -37.61 6.49 19.13
N SER A 221 -37.69 5.40 19.90
CA SER A 221 -36.94 5.21 21.14
C SER A 221 -35.45 5.52 20.93
N ARG A 222 -35.06 6.74 21.34
CA ARG A 222 -33.68 7.23 21.32
C ARG A 222 -32.82 6.35 22.22
N LYS A 223 -32.20 5.31 21.66
CA LYS A 223 -31.10 4.57 22.28
C LYS A 223 -29.95 5.54 22.50
N LYS A 224 -29.91 6.15 23.70
CA LYS A 224 -28.78 6.91 24.22
C LYS A 224 -27.58 5.96 24.27
N THR A 225 -26.76 5.96 23.23
CA THR A 225 -25.48 5.27 23.23
C THR A 225 -24.63 5.92 24.32
N ARG A 226 -24.48 5.22 25.46
CA ARG A 226 -23.59 5.63 26.55
C ARG A 226 -22.18 5.72 25.96
N ARG A 227 -21.77 6.94 25.60
CA ARG A 227 -20.40 7.27 25.21
C ARG A 227 -19.51 6.94 26.40
N LYS A 228 -18.90 5.75 26.41
CA LYS A 228 -17.87 5.38 27.38
C LYS A 228 -16.78 6.44 27.29
N LYS A 229 -16.66 7.30 28.31
CA LYS A 229 -15.55 8.26 28.47
C LYS A 229 -14.26 7.43 28.45
N LYS A 230 -13.56 7.43 27.30
CA LYS A 230 -12.24 6.81 27.21
C LYS A 230 -11.34 7.57 28.18
N ARG A 231 -10.75 6.87 29.16
CA ARG A 231 -9.77 7.45 30.10
C ARG A 231 -8.69 8.13 29.26
N LYS A 232 -8.44 9.41 29.53
CA LYS A 232 -7.37 10.15 28.86
C LYS A 232 -6.05 9.46 29.21
N ARG A 233 -5.19 9.23 28.22
CA ARG A 233 -3.86 8.66 28.45
C ARG A 233 -3.04 9.63 29.29
N PRO A 234 -2.14 9.15 30.15
CA PRO A 234 -1.23 10.02 30.87
C PRO A 234 -0.37 10.82 29.88
N VAL A 235 -0.07 12.06 30.25
CA VAL A 235 0.75 13.00 29.47
C VAL A 235 2.13 13.01 30.13
N TYR A 236 3.20 13.14 29.34
CA TYR A 236 4.53 13.40 29.91
C TYR A 236 4.54 14.75 30.63
N GLU A 237 5.25 14.83 31.75
CA GLU A 237 5.59 16.10 32.39
C GLU A 237 6.66 16.81 31.56
N GLU A 238 6.70 18.15 31.62
CA GLU A 238 7.62 18.97 30.81
C GLU A 238 9.10 18.66 31.11
N ASP A 239 9.40 18.24 32.35
CA ASP A 239 10.76 17.90 32.77
C ASP A 239 11.14 16.42 32.50
N ASP A 240 10.19 15.57 32.07
CA ASP A 240 10.38 14.12 31.86
C ASP A 240 10.05 13.71 30.41
N LEU A 241 10.28 14.60 29.43
CA LEU A 241 10.15 14.24 28.02
C LEU A 241 11.34 13.38 27.55
N PRO A 242 11.09 12.15 27.06
CA PRO A 242 12.15 11.38 26.44
C PRO A 242 12.50 11.97 25.06
N GLU A 243 13.79 11.94 24.71
CA GLU A 243 14.27 12.36 23.38
C GLU A 243 13.65 11.54 22.23
N ALA A 244 13.35 10.26 22.49
CA ALA A 244 12.81 9.34 21.48
C ALA A 244 11.75 8.41 22.06
N ARG A 245 10.81 8.00 21.20
CA ARG A 245 9.73 7.08 21.57
C ARG A 245 9.62 5.92 20.59
N LEU A 246 9.47 4.73 21.14
CA LEU A 246 9.16 3.52 20.38
C LEU A 246 7.66 3.45 20.05
N ARG A 247 7.34 3.26 18.77
CA ARG A 247 5.99 2.87 18.32
C ARG A 247 6.03 1.59 17.52
N TRP A 248 4.94 0.84 17.54
CA TRP A 248 4.76 -0.34 16.71
C TRP A 248 3.95 -0.02 15.47
N VAL A 249 4.44 -0.47 14.32
CA VAL A 249 3.75 -0.37 13.03
C VAL A 249 3.30 -1.76 12.60
N LYS A 250 2.02 -1.84 12.22
CA LYS A 250 1.44 -3.05 11.64
C LYS A 250 2.09 -3.34 10.28
N THR A 251 2.50 -4.58 10.08
CA THR A 251 3.05 -5.06 8.81
C THR A 251 2.30 -6.28 8.32
N VAL A 252 2.48 -6.54 7.03
CA VAL A 252 2.00 -7.73 6.34
C VAL A 252 3.13 -8.27 5.50
N GLU A 253 3.27 -9.59 5.53
CA GLU A 253 4.17 -10.34 4.67
C GLU A 253 3.32 -11.29 3.83
N VAL A 254 3.36 -11.13 2.51
CA VAL A 254 2.72 -12.05 1.57
C VAL A 254 3.82 -12.96 1.03
N ALA A 255 3.83 -14.21 1.47
CA ALA A 255 4.76 -15.23 1.01
C ALA A 255 4.20 -15.89 -0.25
N ILE A 256 5.01 -15.90 -1.31
CA ILE A 256 4.66 -16.45 -2.62
C ILE A 256 5.70 -17.51 -2.97
N SER A 257 5.25 -18.75 -3.16
CA SER A 257 6.10 -19.88 -3.57
C SER A 257 5.50 -20.58 -4.78
N LEU A 258 6.35 -21.27 -5.55
CA LEU A 258 5.91 -22.13 -6.64
C LEU A 258 5.14 -23.32 -6.06
N ARG A 259 4.00 -23.64 -6.66
CA ARG A 259 3.22 -24.84 -6.37
C ARG A 259 3.60 -25.89 -7.42
N THR A 260 4.29 -26.92 -6.95
CA THR A 260 4.71 -28.10 -7.72
C THR A 260 3.78 -29.27 -7.47
#